data_AF-A0A285R1Q9-F1
#
_entry.id   AF-A0A285R1Q9-F1
#
_cell.length_a   1.000
_cell.length_b   1.000
_cell.length_c   1.000
_cell.angle_alpha   90.00
_cell.angle_beta   90.00
_cell.angle_gamma   90.00
#
_symmetry.space_group_name_H-M   'P 1'
#
loop_
_entity.id
_entity.type
_entity.pdbx_description
1 polymer ?
#
loop_
_entity_poly.entity_id
_entity_poly.type
_entity_poly.pdbx_seq_one_letter_code
_entity_poly.pdbx_strand_id
1 'polypeptide(L)'
;MSYHHFITVRMSGAMRAELDHLVATRNTDIGKLVRELLARELRGAPDRISEALGQLLFVAIALDELLAVHPDPDLRATVIRLWREATSEEGRFHAA
;
A
#
# COMPACT_ATOMS: atom_id res chain seq x y z
N MET A 1 -29.39 20.76 -6.57
CA MET A 1 -28.84 20.67 -7.93
C MET A 1 -27.43 20.10 -7.84
N SER A 2 -27.18 18.94 -8.43
CA SER A 2 -25.81 18.38 -8.52
C SER A 2 -25.08 19.14 -9.63
N TYR A 3 -24.09 19.95 -9.28
CA TYR A 3 -23.25 20.62 -10.26
C TYR A 3 -22.26 19.61 -10.84
N HIS A 4 -22.45 19.25 -12.12
CA HIS A 4 -21.46 18.45 -12.85
C HIS A 4 -20.41 19.39 -13.45
N HIS A 5 -19.26 19.51 -12.78
CA HIS A 5 -18.09 20.16 -13.36
C HIS A 5 -17.42 19.21 -14.36
N PHE A 6 -17.33 19.62 -15.62
CA PHE A 6 -16.61 18.90 -16.66
C PHE A 6 -15.18 19.41 -16.74
N ILE A 7 -14.23 18.48 -16.90
CA ILE A 7 -12.81 18.78 -17.05
C ILE A 7 -12.35 18.20 -18.39
N THR A 8 -11.67 19.01 -19.19
CA THR A 8 -11.01 18.56 -20.42
C THR A 8 -9.56 18.23 -20.13
N VAL A 9 -9.15 17.00 -20.39
CA VAL A 9 -7.76 16.54 -20.22
C VAL A 9 -7.12 16.36 -21.59
N ARG A 10 -6.00 17.07 -21.84
CA ARG A 10 -5.20 16.89 -23.06
C ARG A 10 -4.12 15.86 -22.77
N MET A 11 -4.02 14.84 -23.63
CA MET A 11 -3.01 13.79 -23.55
C MET A 11 -2.58 13.38 -24.96
N SER A 12 -1.42 12.73 -25.07
CA SER A 12 -0.94 12.18 -26.35
C SER A 12 -1.78 10.99 -26.79
N GLY A 13 -1.72 10.64 -28.08
CA GLY A 13 -2.41 9.46 -28.62
C GLY A 13 -1.95 8.15 -27.97
N ALA A 14 -0.66 8.02 -27.68
CA ALA A 14 -0.10 6.85 -26.99
C ALA A 14 -0.67 6.71 -25.56
N MET A 15 -0.66 7.79 -24.79
CA MET A 15 -1.22 7.78 -23.42
C MET A 15 -2.73 7.51 -23.43
N ARG A 16 -3.45 7.98 -24.45
CA ARG A 16 -4.87 7.63 -24.62
C ARG A 16 -5.07 6.14 -24.85
N ALA A 17 -4.26 5.52 -25.70
CA ALA A 17 -4.33 4.08 -25.97
C ALA A 17 -4.03 3.25 -24.71
N GLU A 18 -3.04 3.65 -23.92
CA GLU A 18 -2.73 3.02 -22.62
C GLU A 18 -3.90 3.14 -21.63
N LEU A 19 -4.52 4.32 -21.57
CA LEU A 19 -5.69 4.55 -20.73
C LEU A 19 -6.86 3.67 -21.17
N ASP A 20 -7.16 3.61 -22.47
CA ASP A 20 -8.24 2.78 -23.02
C ASP A 20 -7.99 1.27 -22.74
N HIS A 21 -6.73 0.81 -22.82
CA HIS A 21 -6.36 -0.54 -22.42
C HIS A 21 -6.61 -0.80 -20.93
N LEU A 22 -6.22 0.14 -20.06
CA LEU A 22 -6.45 0.03 -18.61
C LEU A 22 -7.93 0.01 -18.25
N VAL A 23 -8.75 0.79 -18.96
CA VAL A 23 -10.22 0.78 -18.83
C VAL A 23 -10.79 -0.60 -19.18
N ALA A 24 -10.32 -1.20 -20.28
CA ALA A 24 -10.77 -2.53 -20.72
C ALA A 24 -10.39 -3.62 -19.70
N THR A 25 -9.13 -3.64 -19.24
CA THR A 25 -8.63 -4.62 -18.26
C THR A 25 -9.37 -4.55 -16.93
N ARG A 26 -9.80 -3.36 -16.51
CA ARG A 26 -10.55 -3.15 -15.26
C ARG A 26 -12.07 -3.23 -15.43
N ASN A 27 -12.57 -3.47 -16.65
CA ASN A 27 -13.99 -3.49 -16.99
C ASN A 27 -14.75 -2.26 -16.40
N THR A 28 -14.21 -1.07 -16.64
CA THR A 28 -14.74 0.18 -16.08
C THR A 28 -15.05 1.21 -17.18
N ASP A 29 -15.46 2.42 -16.79
CA ASP A 29 -15.63 3.56 -17.70
C ASP A 29 -14.43 4.52 -17.59
N ILE A 30 -14.06 5.15 -18.71
CA ILE A 30 -12.94 6.08 -18.76
C ILE A 30 -13.10 7.27 -17.79
N GLY A 31 -14.31 7.81 -17.68
CA GLY A 31 -14.61 8.91 -16.77
C GLY A 31 -14.61 8.48 -15.31
N LYS A 32 -14.93 7.23 -15.00
CA LYS A 32 -14.76 6.65 -13.65
C LYS A 32 -13.29 6.49 -13.30
N LEU A 33 -12.51 5.90 -14.21
CA LEU A 33 -11.08 5.68 -14.01
C LEU A 33 -10.31 6.99 -13.83
N VAL A 34 -10.56 8.00 -14.67
CA VAL A 34 -9.91 9.31 -14.56
C VAL A 34 -10.26 10.00 -13.25
N ARG A 35 -11.52 9.91 -12.80
CA ARG A 35 -11.93 10.44 -11.48
C ARG A 35 -11.21 9.74 -10.33
N GLU A 36 -11.05 8.42 -10.41
CA GLU A 36 -10.33 7.65 -9.40
C GLU A 36 -8.84 8.04 -9.35
N LEU A 37 -8.19 8.16 -10.50
CA LEU A 37 -6.79 8.59 -10.61
C LEU A 37 -6.60 9.99 -10.03
N LEU A 38 -7.45 10.96 -10.43
CA LEU A 38 -7.40 12.31 -9.88
C LEU A 38 -7.68 12.33 -8.37
N ALA A 39 -8.67 11.57 -7.89
CA ALA A 39 -8.97 11.49 -6.47
C ALA A 39 -7.85 10.82 -5.66
N ARG A 40 -7.05 9.93 -6.27
CA ARG A 40 -5.88 9.32 -5.66
C ARG A 40 -4.74 10.33 -5.53
N GLU A 41 -4.47 11.10 -6.58
CA GLU A 41 -3.43 12.13 -6.57
C GLU A 41 -3.80 13.31 -5.65
N LEU A 42 -5.06 13.77 -5.70
CA LEU A 42 -5.54 14.90 -4.89
C LEU A 42 -5.65 14.60 -3.40
N ARG A 43 -5.87 13.35 -3.02
CA ARG A 43 -5.84 12.95 -1.60
C ARG A 43 -4.42 13.02 -1.01
N GLY A 44 -3.42 13.32 -1.85
CA GLY A 44 -2.04 12.91 -1.60
C GLY A 44 -1.99 11.40 -1.58
N ALA A 45 -0.86 10.80 -1.96
CA ALA A 45 -0.56 9.56 -1.27
C ALA A 45 -0.49 9.97 0.22
N PRO A 46 -1.38 9.52 1.14
CA PRO A 46 -0.95 9.44 2.52
C PRO A 46 0.36 8.69 2.42
N ASP A 47 1.43 9.28 2.94
CA ASP A 47 2.79 8.77 2.77
C ASP A 47 2.79 7.32 3.23
N ARG A 48 2.54 6.40 2.28
CA ARG A 48 2.17 5.01 2.59
C ARG A 48 3.34 4.33 3.26
N ILE A 49 4.54 4.85 2.99
CA ILE A 49 5.77 4.47 3.64
C ILE A 49 5.72 4.96 5.09
N SER A 50 5.47 6.24 5.36
CA SER A 50 5.32 6.73 6.75
C SER A 50 4.16 6.07 7.52
N GLU A 51 3.03 5.77 6.87
CA GLU A 51 1.90 5.06 7.48
C GLU A 51 2.25 3.59 7.78
N ALA A 52 2.89 2.90 6.84
CA ALA A 52 3.38 1.54 7.05
C ALA A 52 4.48 1.49 8.12
N LEU A 53 5.39 2.46 8.14
CA LEU A 53 6.41 2.61 9.19
C LEU A 53 5.78 2.87 10.55
N GLY A 54 4.74 3.71 10.61
CA GLY A 54 3.96 3.96 11.82
C GLY A 54 3.26 2.70 12.33
N GLN A 55 2.64 1.92 11.45
CA GLN A 55 2.01 0.65 11.81
C GLN A 55 3.02 -0.40 12.27
N LEU A 56 4.17 -0.51 11.60
CA LEU A 56 5.27 -1.39 12.00
C LEU A 56 5.77 -1.04 13.40
N LEU A 57 5.98 0.26 13.67
CA LEU A 57 6.43 0.71 14.98
C LEU A 57 5.40 0.41 16.07
N PHE A 58 4.11 0.64 15.79
CA PHE A 58 3.03 0.33 16.72
C PHE A 58 2.99 -1.18 17.06
N VAL A 59 3.09 -2.05 16.05
CA VAL A 59 3.10 -3.51 16.26
C VAL A 59 4.32 -3.94 17.06
N ALA A 60 5.49 -3.37 16.79
CA ALA A 60 6.72 -3.67 17.53
C ALA A 60 6.58 -3.32 19.02
N ILE A 61 6.04 -2.13 19.33
CA ILE A 61 5.80 -1.68 20.71
C ILE A 61 4.77 -2.57 21.41
N ALA A 62 3.63 -2.84 20.74
CA ALA A 62 2.58 -3.68 21.30
C ALA A 62 3.07 -5.11 21.61
N LEU A 63 3.91 -5.66 20.73
CA LEU A 63 4.53 -6.97 20.91
C LEU A 63 5.53 -6.97 22.07
N ASP A 64 6.35 -5.93 22.20
CA ASP A 64 7.29 -5.79 23.31
C ASP A 64 6.58 -5.74 24.67
N GLU A 65 5.49 -4.97 24.77
CA GLU A 65 4.65 -4.89 25.97
C GLU A 65 3.96 -6.23 26.28
N LEU A 66 3.44 -6.91 25.25
CA LEU A 66 2.81 -8.22 25.39
C LEU A 66 3.80 -9.30 25.86
N LEU A 67 5.03 -9.26 25.36
CA LEU A 67 6.12 -10.15 25.79
C LEU A 67 6.61 -9.83 27.21
N ALA A 68 6.60 -8.56 27.62
CA ALA A 68 7.04 -8.15 28.96
C ALA A 68 6.10 -8.66 30.07
N VAL A 69 4.80 -8.79 29.78
CA VAL A 69 3.79 -9.32 30.72
C VAL A 69 3.70 -10.85 30.66
N HIS A 70 4.32 -11.48 29.65
CA HIS A 70 4.24 -12.93 29.48
C HIS A 70 5.13 -13.67 30.50
N PRO A 71 4.65 -14.74 31.14
CA PRO A 71 5.40 -15.47 32.18
C PRO A 71 6.55 -16.35 31.63
N ASP A 72 6.65 -16.51 30.31
CA ASP A 72 7.67 -17.32 29.66
C ASP A 72 8.90 -16.45 29.29
N PRO A 73 10.06 -16.66 29.95
CA PRO A 73 11.26 -15.87 29.69
C PRO A 73 11.90 -16.14 28.32
N ASP A 74 11.65 -17.31 27.72
CA ASP A 74 12.28 -17.72 26.45
C ASP A 74 11.44 -17.32 25.22
N LEU A 75 10.20 -16.87 25.43
CA LEU A 75 9.28 -16.50 24.37
C LEU A 75 9.82 -15.33 23.53
N ARG A 76 10.42 -14.31 24.18
CA ARG A 76 11.05 -13.17 23.48
C ARG A 76 12.14 -13.64 22.51
N ALA A 77 13.02 -14.54 22.96
CA ALA A 77 14.09 -15.07 22.12
C ALA A 77 13.52 -15.88 20.94
N THR A 78 12.46 -16.67 21.18
CA THR A 78 11.78 -17.45 20.15
C THR A 78 11.15 -16.57 19.08
N VAL A 79 10.44 -15.50 19.47
CA VAL A 79 9.80 -14.56 18.53
C VAL A 79 10.84 -13.84 17.67
N ILE A 80 11.95 -13.37 18.26
CA ILE A 80 13.04 -12.73 17.52
C ILE A 80 13.66 -13.70 16.50
N ARG A 81 13.84 -14.97 16.88
CA ARG A 81 14.38 -16.01 15.98
C ARG A 81 13.44 -16.24 14.79
N LEU A 82 12.14 -16.45 15.05
CA LEU A 82 11.15 -16.67 14.00
C LEU A 82 11.03 -15.46 13.06
N TRP A 83 11.10 -14.24 13.59
CA TRP A 83 11.07 -13.02 12.78
C TRP A 83 12.27 -12.92 11.84
N ARG A 84 13.49 -13.24 12.32
CA ARG A 84 14.71 -13.27 11.50
C ARG A 84 14.65 -14.36 10.42
N GLU A 85 14.15 -15.54 10.76
CA GLU A 85 13.97 -16.64 9.80
C GLU A 85 13.04 -16.18 8.66
N ALA A 86 11.87 -15.63 8.98
CA ALA A 86 10.91 -15.13 7.99
C ALA A 86 11.48 -14.03 7.08
N THR A 87 12.17 -13.03 7.65
CA THR A 87 12.77 -11.94 6.85
C THR A 87 13.95 -12.41 6.01
N SER A 88 14.71 -13.42 6.47
CA SER A 88 15.80 -14.01 5.69
C SER A 88 15.30 -14.85 4.50
N GLU A 89 14.11 -15.45 4.60
CA GLU A 89 13.46 -16.16 3.51
C GLU A 89 12.89 -15.21 2.46
N GLU A 90 12.23 -14.11 2.86
CA GLU A 90 11.74 -13.09 1.93
C GLU A 90 12.87 -12.38 1.16
N GLY A 91 14.02 -12.15 1.80
CA GLY A 91 15.20 -11.58 1.15
C GLY A 91 15.80 -12.46 0.03
N ARG A 92 15.51 -13.78 0.01
CA ARG A 92 15.93 -14.69 -1.06
C ARG A 92 15.05 -14.61 -2.31
N PHE A 93 13.79 -14.21 -2.18
CA PHE A 93 12.85 -14.14 -3.31
C PHE A 93 13.00 -12.87 -4.17
N HIS A 94 13.69 -11.84 -3.67
CA HIS A 94 13.91 -10.58 -4.39
C HIS A 94 15.30 -10.45 -5.05
N ALA A 95 16.15 -11.47 -4.94
CA ALA A 95 17.51 -11.48 -5.49
C ALA A 95 17.71 -12.43 -6.69
N ALA A 96 16.63 -12.96 -7.27
CA ALA A 96 16.61 -13.81 -8.46
C ALA A 96 15.81 -13.14 -9.59
#